data_AF-A0A950JVC7-F1
#
_entry.id   AF-A0A950JVC7-F1
#
_cell.length_a   1.000
_cell.length_b   1.000
_cell.length_c   1.000
_cell.angle_alpha   90.00
_cell.angle_beta   90.00
_cell.angle_gamma   90.00
#
_symmetry.space_group_name_H-M   'P 1'
#
loop_
_entity.id
_entity.type
_entity.pdbx_description
1 polymer ?
#
loop_
_entity_poly.entity_id
_entity_poly.type
_entity_poly.pdbx_seq_one_letter_code
_entity_poly.pdbx_strand_id
1 'polypeptide(L)' 'MPSAESAWKLERDGDGVAWLTIDKPGTSTNVLSSSVLAELDALLVPLRQAVPRAVIILSAKKSGFVA' A
#
# COMPACT_ATOMS: atom_id res chain seq x y z
N MET A 1 5.31 22.64 3.00
CA MET A 1 5.14 21.46 3.88
C MET A 1 5.74 20.30 3.14
N PRO A 2 6.76 19.59 3.65
CA PRO A 2 7.16 18.36 3.00
C PRO A 2 5.97 17.39 3.13
N SER A 3 5.39 17.02 2.00
CA SER A 3 4.41 15.94 1.90
C SER A 3 4.99 14.73 2.61
N ALA A 4 4.33 14.24 3.66
CA ALA A 4 4.69 12.98 4.28
C ALA A 4 4.83 11.94 3.16
N GLU A 5 5.98 11.28 3.08
CA GLU A 5 6.19 10.19 2.13
C GLU A 5 5.13 9.12 2.41
N SER A 6 4.37 8.73 1.37
CA SER A 6 3.28 7.75 1.52
C SER A 6 3.86 6.36 1.76
N ALA A 7 3.19 5.59 2.61
CA ALA A 7 3.59 4.21 2.89
C ALA A 7 3.07 3.22 1.82
N TRP A 8 2.19 3.65 0.92
CA TRP A 8 1.54 2.77 -0.04
C TRP A 8 1.74 3.21 -1.47
N LYS A 9 2.08 2.24 -2.33
CA LYS A 9 2.08 2.40 -3.77
C LYS A 9 1.04 1.48 -4.39
N LEU A 10 0.09 2.06 -5.13
CA LEU A 10 -0.94 1.32 -5.87
C LEU A 10 -0.66 1.37 -7.37
N GLU A 11 -0.54 0.21 -8.00
CA GLU A 11 -0.39 0.04 -9.43
C GLU A 11 -1.47 -0.92 -9.95
N ARG A 12 -1.83 -0.80 -11.23
CA ARG A 12 -2.70 -1.77 -11.91
C ARG A 12 -2.00 -2.26 -13.16
N ASP A 13 -2.03 -3.57 -13.38
CA ASP A 13 -1.46 -4.17 -14.58
C ASP A 13 -2.50 -4.34 -15.69
N GLY A 14 -2.04 -4.82 -16.85
CA GLY A 14 -2.88 -5.07 -18.02
C GLY A 14 -3.88 -6.22 -17.84
N ASP A 15 -3.66 -7.10 -16.85
CA ASP A 15 -4.55 -8.20 -16.53
C ASP A 15 -5.66 -7.77 -15.55
N GLY A 16 -5.68 -6.51 -15.13
CA GLY A 16 -6.67 -5.98 -14.19
C GLY A 16 -6.40 -6.36 -12.74
N VAL A 17 -5.17 -6.73 -12.39
CA VAL A 17 -4.73 -6.97 -11.01
C VAL A 17 -4.22 -5.67 -10.41
N ALA A 18 -4.63 -5.38 -9.18
CA ALA A 18 -4.11 -4.28 -8.39
C ALA A 18 -2.92 -4.74 -7.53
N TRP A 19 -1.81 -4.05 -7.65
CA TRP A 19 -0.57 -4.29 -6.92
C TRP A 19 -0.42 -3.20 -5.85
N LEU A 20 -0.51 -3.60 -4.58
CA LEU A 20 -0.46 -2.70 -3.43
C LEU A 20 0.81 -2.97 -2.62
N THR A 21 1.81 -2.11 -2.78
CA THR A 21 3.10 -2.26 -2.11
C THR A 21 3.17 -1.37 -0.87
N ILE A 22 3.42 -1.97 0.30
CA ILE A 22 3.71 -1.25 1.54
C ILE A 22 5.21 -1.03 1.71
N ASP A 23 5.59 0.23 1.92
CA ASP A 23 6.94 0.67 2.23
C ASP A 23 6.91 1.86 3.20
N LYS A 24 6.79 1.59 4.50
CA LYS A 24 6.73 2.66 5.51
C LYS A 24 8.07 3.43 5.55
N PRO A 25 8.08 4.74 5.27
CA PRO A 25 9.31 5.52 5.26
C PRO A 25 9.96 5.63 6.64
N GLY A 26 11.27 5.84 6.67
CA GLY A 26 12.03 6.03 7.91
C GLY A 26 12.12 4.80 8.83
N THR A 27 11.66 3.63 8.38
CA THR A 27 11.69 2.39 9.17
C THR A 27 12.24 1.23 8.35
N SER A 28 12.92 0.27 9.00
CA SER A 28 13.40 -0.96 8.36
C SER A 28 12.34 -2.07 8.29
N THR A 29 11.22 -1.89 8.99
CA THR A 29 10.10 -2.84 9.06
C THR A 29 8.80 -2.07 8.93
N ASN A 30 7.86 -2.60 8.16
CA ASN A 30 6.54 -2.00 8.07
C ASN A 30 5.78 -2.22 9.37
N VAL A 31 5.25 -1.13 9.92
CA VAL A 31 4.39 -1.14 11.10
C VAL A 31 3.09 -0.47 10.72
N LEU A 32 1.96 -1.11 11.03
CA LEU A 32 0.62 -0.58 10.78
C LEU A 32 0.26 0.54 11.77
N SER A 33 0.92 1.69 11.63
CA SER A 33 0.53 2.89 12.37
C SER A 33 -0.78 3.48 11.87
N SER A 34 -1.40 4.34 12.66
CA SER A 34 -2.67 4.99 12.30
C SER A 34 -2.62 5.70 10.94
N SER A 35 -1.50 6.34 10.60
CA SER A 35 -1.30 6.95 9.28
C SER A 35 -1.32 5.94 8.13
N VAL A 36 -0.62 4.81 8.30
CA VAL A 36 -0.55 3.74 7.30
C VAL A 36 -1.92 3.12 7.08
N LEU A 37 -2.71 2.93 8.14
CA LEU A 37 -4.08 2.41 8.05
C LEU A 37 -5.03 3.42 7.40
N ALA A 38 -4.89 4.71 7.71
CA ALA A 38 -5.70 5.76 7.09
C ALA A 38 -5.43 5.87 5.57
N GLU A 39 -4.17 5.78 5.16
CA GLU A 39 -3.80 5.73 3.75
C GLU A 39 -4.37 4.48 3.06
N LEU A 40 -4.30 3.31 3.72
CA LEU A 40 -4.88 2.07 3.19
C LEU A 40 -6.38 2.21 2.96
N ASP A 41 -7.12 2.75 3.93
CA ASP A 41 -8.57 2.97 3.82
C ASP A 41 -8.93 3.88 2.63
N ALA A 42 -8.17 4.96 2.44
CA ALA A 42 -8.33 5.85 1.30
C ALA A 42 -8.14 5.13 -0.05
N LEU A 43 -7.21 4.17 -0.14
CA LEU A 43 -6.96 3.37 -1.34
C LEU A 43 -8.06 2.31 -1.59
N LEU A 44 -8.82 1.90 -0.58
CA LEU A 44 -9.96 0.98 -0.77
C LEU A 44 -11.09 1.63 -1.58
N VAL A 45 -11.24 2.95 -1.54
CA VAL A 45 -12.29 3.66 -2.28
C VAL A 45 -12.15 3.47 -3.81
N PRO A 46 -11.03 3.82 -4.46
CA PRO A 46 -10.87 3.59 -5.90
C PRO A 46 -10.84 2.10 -6.27
N LEU A 47 -10.38 1.22 -5.37
CA LEU A 47 -10.45 -0.23 -5.56
C LEU A 47 -11.89 -0.75 -5.61
N ARG A 48 -12.80 -0.19 -4.81
CA ARG A 48 -14.23 -0.53 -4.84
C ARG A 48 -14.95 0.05 -6.05
N GLN A 49 -14.56 1.25 -6.51
CA GLN A 49 -15.17 1.88 -7.68
C GLN A 49 -14.81 1.16 -8.99
N ALA A 50 -13.58 0.64 -9.09
CA ALA A 50 -13.12 -0.14 -10.22
C ALA A 50 -12.57 -1.46 -9.71
N VAL A 51 -13.44 -2.43 -9.43
CA VAL A 51 -13.07 -3.71 -8.81
C VAL A 51 -12.01 -4.43 -9.67
N PRO A 52 -10.79 -4.65 -9.16
CA PRO A 52 -9.78 -5.42 -9.88
C PRO A 52 -10.11 -6.91 -9.83
N ARG A 53 -9.52 -7.70 -10.72
CA ARG A 53 -9.66 -9.16 -10.69
C ARG A 53 -9.05 -9.78 -9.43
N ALA A 54 -7.99 -9.16 -8.92
CA ALA A 54 -7.33 -9.54 -7.68
C ALA A 54 -6.61 -8.32 -7.09
N VAL A 55 -6.30 -8.39 -5.79
CA VAL A 55 -5.40 -7.46 -5.11
C VAL A 55 -4.23 -8.27 -4.56
N ILE A 56 -3.02 -7.91 -4.97
CA ILE A 56 -1.78 -8.47 -4.44
C ILE A 56 -1.18 -7.44 -3.49
N ILE A 57 -0.94 -7.84 -2.24
CA ILE A 57 -0.30 -6.98 -1.24
C ILE A 57 1.14 -7.45 -1.04
N LEU A 58 2.09 -6.53 -1.19
CA LEU A 58 3.53 -6.80 -1.16
C LEU A 58 4.22 -5.90 -0.16
N SER A 59 5.29 -6.40 0.46
CA SER A 59 6.20 -5.57 1.24
C SER A 59 7.44 -5.23 0.43
N ALA A 60 7.84 -3.95 0.43
CA ALA A 60 9.13 -3.52 -0.10
C ALA A 60 10.28 -3.74 0.88
N LYS A 61 10.00 -4.09 2.14
CA LYS A 61 11.03 -4.32 3.16
C LYS A 61 11.64 -5.71 3.01
N LYS A 62 12.97 -5.76 2.98
CA LYS A 62 13.73 -7.02 2.98
C LYS A 62 13.58 -7.82 4.28
N SER A 63 13.21 -7.16 5.37
CA SER A 63 13.09 -7.76 6.71
C SER A 63 11.84 -8.63 6.89
N GLY A 64 10.82 -8.47 6.05
CA GLY A 64 9.57 -9.19 6.17
C GLY A 64 8.39 -8.37 5.67
N PHE A 65 7.18 -8.82 6.03
CA PHE A 65 5.95 -8.19 5.57
C PHE A 65 5.52 -7.00 6.42
N VAL A 66 5.06 -7.28 7.64
CA VAL A 66 4.64 -6.35 8.69
C VAL A 66 4.95 -7.03 10.03
N ALA A 67 5.45 -6.27 11.01
CA ALA A 67 5.66 -6.76 12.38
C ALA A 67 5.29 -5.69 13.42
#